data_AF-A0A7V2LBL9-F1
#
_entry.id   AF-A0A7V2LBL9-F1
#
_cell.length_a   1.000
_cell.length_b   1.000
_cell.length_c   1.000
_cell.angle_alpha   90.00
_cell.angle_beta   90.00
_cell.angle_gamma   90.00
#
_symmetry.space_group_name_H-M   'P 1'
#
loop_
_entity.id
_entity.type
_entity.pdbx_description
1 polymer ?
#
loop_
_entity_poly.entity_id
_entity_poly.type
_entity_poly.pdbx_seq_one_letter_code
_entity_poly.pdbx_strand_id
1 'polypeptide(L)'
;MAHQIKFILHLLVGLILSTILVACGASTPTAEIPTPSAPKQWDTPPEMTIDTEAIYLATLVTEKGEIKIELFASKAPRTVNNFIFLAREGYYDGTTFHRVLSDFMAQGGDPTGTGGGGPGYNFEDEFHPDLRFDGAGYFAMANGGPNTNGSQFFITFGSTEYLTGRHTIFGKVVEGMDVVLSLTLRDPQENPDYQGDLLQTVEIEEIPESLLPPPTATPIPVVPQLEEGRPLASLEISDREGLYTGKPDMVIDPAKLYAAIIETTKGEIEIELRPQFTPESVNNFFVLARLGYWDGFPIVYVEPDVLILTGSPLGRVDSDVGYTLPLELGMPNSEGAVGFLFRSDVNASSGSQFYILLQENLQLDGAFTVFGYVIDGLDVVRELTLEDKIERISIEEK
;
A
#
# COMPACT_ATOMS: atom_id res chain seq x y z
N MET A 1 -36.27 -42.97 -12.09
CA MET A 1 -34.85 -43.26 -12.36
C MET A 1 -34.09 -43.03 -11.07
N ALA A 2 -33.23 -43.98 -10.70
CA ALA A 2 -32.80 -44.30 -9.35
C ALA A 2 -32.34 -43.10 -8.49
N HIS A 3 -33.03 -42.94 -7.37
CA HIS A 3 -32.62 -42.23 -6.16
C HIS A 3 -32.32 -43.31 -5.10
N GLN A 4 -31.44 -43.00 -4.13
CA GLN A 4 -31.23 -43.67 -2.83
C GLN A 4 -30.12 -44.74 -2.72
N ILE A 5 -28.91 -44.33 -2.31
CA ILE A 5 -27.92 -45.07 -1.47
C ILE A 5 -27.05 -43.97 -0.80
N LYS A 6 -26.76 -43.85 0.50
CA LYS A 6 -27.11 -44.45 1.80
C LYS A 6 -26.60 -43.44 2.87
N PHE A 7 -27.28 -43.35 4.02
CA PHE A 7 -26.93 -42.53 5.19
C PHE A 7 -26.83 -43.46 6.43
N ILE A 8 -26.07 -43.05 7.47
CA ILE A 8 -26.17 -43.40 8.92
C ILE A 8 -25.56 -44.77 9.37
N LEU A 9 -24.94 -45.02 10.54
CA LEU A 9 -24.40 -44.27 11.72
C LEU A 9 -23.97 -45.30 12.83
N HIS A 10 -22.85 -45.04 13.54
CA HIS A 10 -22.48 -45.33 14.97
C HIS A 10 -22.22 -46.75 15.58
N LEU A 11 -21.00 -46.86 16.16
CA LEU A 11 -20.58 -47.14 17.56
C LEU A 11 -21.11 -48.38 18.35
N LEU A 12 -20.21 -49.27 18.83
CA LEU A 12 -19.92 -49.56 20.27
C LEU A 12 -18.96 -50.77 20.51
N VAL A 13 -17.95 -50.54 21.36
CA VAL A 13 -17.34 -51.34 22.46
C VAL A 13 -17.18 -52.88 22.35
N GLY A 14 -15.96 -53.36 22.59
CA GLY A 14 -15.66 -54.73 23.02
C GLY A 14 -14.24 -54.90 23.60
N LEU A 15 -14.15 -55.18 24.90
CA LEU A 15 -12.95 -55.53 25.69
C LEU A 15 -12.78 -57.07 25.72
N ILE A 16 -11.54 -57.59 25.81
CA ILE A 16 -11.03 -58.87 26.40
C ILE A 16 -9.71 -59.25 25.66
N LEU A 17 -8.52 -59.14 26.26
CA LEU A 17 -7.79 -59.97 27.25
C LEU A 17 -6.77 -60.96 26.63
N SER A 18 -5.49 -60.63 26.85
CA SER A 18 -4.28 -61.48 27.05
C SER A 18 -3.99 -62.69 26.16
N THR A 19 -2.83 -62.64 25.48
CA THR A 19 -1.91 -63.78 25.38
C THR A 19 -0.47 -63.31 25.61
N ILE A 20 0.22 -64.02 26.51
CA ILE A 20 1.61 -63.83 26.89
C ILE A 20 2.49 -64.46 25.81
N LEU A 21 3.46 -63.71 25.27
CA LEU A 21 4.61 -64.29 24.58
C LEU A 21 5.88 -63.80 25.29
N VAL A 22 6.57 -64.74 25.93
CA VAL A 22 7.93 -64.57 26.44
C VAL A 22 8.86 -64.59 25.23
N ALA A 23 9.58 -63.50 25.00
CA ALA A 23 10.73 -63.47 24.11
C ALA A 23 11.92 -62.87 24.87
N CYS A 24 12.93 -63.71 25.07
CA CYS A 24 14.22 -63.38 25.63
C CYS A 24 15.01 -62.58 24.57
N GLY A 25 15.59 -61.43 24.94
CA GLY A 25 16.41 -60.64 24.01
C GLY A 25 17.11 -59.47 24.71
N ALA A 26 18.42 -59.63 24.88
CA ALA A 26 19.46 -58.65 25.23
C ALA A 26 19.03 -57.19 25.55
N SER A 27 19.33 -56.75 26.78
CA SER A 27 19.32 -55.35 27.19
C SER A 27 20.48 -54.58 26.55
N THR A 28 20.21 -53.92 25.43
CA THR A 28 21.01 -52.81 24.92
C THR A 28 20.74 -51.59 25.81
N PRO A 29 21.74 -50.79 26.23
CA PRO A 29 21.47 -49.58 26.97
C PRO A 29 20.79 -48.59 26.03
N THR A 30 19.52 -48.30 26.27
CA THR A 30 18.80 -47.19 25.66
C THR A 30 19.51 -45.91 26.12
N ALA A 31 20.15 -45.20 25.18
CA ALA A 31 20.57 -43.83 25.42
C ALA A 31 19.31 -43.03 25.76
N GLU A 32 19.25 -42.43 26.95
CA GLU A 32 18.23 -41.47 27.31
C GLU A 32 18.28 -40.32 26.30
N ILE A 33 17.22 -40.18 25.51
CA ILE A 33 16.97 -38.96 24.75
C ILE A 33 16.78 -37.85 25.79
N PRO A 34 17.60 -36.78 25.79
CA PRO A 34 17.41 -35.69 26.74
C PRO A 34 16.01 -35.11 26.54
N THR A 35 15.22 -35.10 27.60
CA THR A 35 13.91 -34.45 27.64
C THR A 35 14.08 -32.98 27.26
N PRO A 36 13.30 -32.43 26.32
CA PRO A 36 13.36 -31.00 26.03
C PRO A 36 13.08 -30.23 27.31
N SER A 37 13.96 -29.27 27.64
CA SER A 37 13.67 -28.32 28.72
C SER A 37 12.36 -27.60 28.39
N ALA A 38 11.50 -27.36 29.38
CA ALA A 38 10.28 -26.61 29.16
C ALA A 38 10.63 -25.23 28.56
N PRO A 39 9.88 -24.74 27.56
CA PRO A 39 10.19 -23.47 26.93
C PRO A 39 10.18 -22.35 27.96
N LYS A 40 11.17 -21.45 27.88
CA LYS A 40 11.28 -20.29 28.77
C LYS A 40 10.01 -19.43 28.68
N GLN A 41 9.56 -18.88 29.81
CA GLN A 41 8.38 -18.00 29.87
C GLN A 41 8.60 -16.90 30.90
N TRP A 42 7.92 -15.77 30.70
CA TRP A 42 7.92 -14.62 31.59
C TRP A 42 6.50 -14.08 31.76
N ASP A 43 6.23 -13.45 32.89
CA ASP A 43 4.91 -12.88 33.22
C ASP A 43 4.67 -11.52 32.54
N THR A 44 5.74 -10.78 32.22
CA THR A 44 5.66 -9.42 31.66
C THR A 44 6.71 -9.21 30.56
N PRO A 45 6.45 -8.29 29.60
CA PRO A 45 7.47 -7.84 28.65
C PRO A 45 8.72 -7.30 29.37
N PRO A 46 9.92 -7.43 28.76
CA PRO A 46 11.16 -6.95 29.35
C PRO A 46 11.18 -5.42 29.46
N GLU A 47 11.89 -4.89 30.47
CA GLU A 47 12.15 -3.46 30.58
C GLU A 47 13.00 -2.96 29.39
N MET A 48 12.87 -1.68 29.06
CA MET A 48 13.65 -1.06 27.98
C MET A 48 15.12 -0.93 28.39
N THR A 49 16.01 -1.62 27.67
CA THR A 49 17.46 -1.65 27.97
C THR A 49 18.35 -1.29 26.79
N ILE A 50 17.80 -1.27 25.57
CA ILE A 50 18.54 -0.92 24.35
C ILE A 50 18.72 0.60 24.22
N ASP A 51 19.73 1.01 23.46
CA ASP A 51 19.85 2.37 22.95
C ASP A 51 19.01 2.49 21.68
N THR A 52 17.94 3.29 21.70
CA THR A 52 17.04 3.42 20.54
C THR A 52 17.68 4.12 19.34
N GLU A 53 18.80 4.81 19.55
CA GLU A 53 19.56 5.49 18.49
C GLU A 53 20.66 4.59 17.90
N ALA A 54 20.96 3.46 18.54
CA ALA A 54 21.93 2.50 18.03
C ALA A 54 21.35 1.68 16.86
N ILE A 55 22.24 1.23 15.98
CA ILE A 55 21.90 0.32 14.89
C ILE A 55 22.24 -1.09 15.34
N TYR A 56 21.22 -1.94 15.42
CA TYR A 56 21.37 -3.33 15.79
C TYR A 56 21.28 -4.23 14.57
N LEU A 57 22.21 -5.18 14.46
CA LEU A 57 22.15 -6.28 13.50
C LEU A 57 21.81 -7.57 14.24
N ALA A 58 20.81 -8.28 13.73
CA ALA A 58 20.47 -9.63 14.14
C ALA A 58 20.90 -10.62 13.07
N THR A 59 21.71 -11.60 13.44
CA THR A 59 22.08 -12.73 12.58
C THR A 59 21.31 -13.96 13.02
N LEU A 60 20.34 -14.38 12.20
CA LEU A 60 19.60 -15.62 12.39
C LEU A 60 20.42 -16.74 11.76
N VAL A 61 21.03 -17.58 12.59
CA VAL A 61 21.82 -18.72 12.14
C VAL A 61 20.87 -19.90 11.95
N THR A 62 20.61 -20.28 10.70
CA THR A 62 19.71 -21.39 10.36
C THR A 62 20.50 -22.57 9.79
N GLU A 63 19.88 -23.75 9.73
CA GLU A 63 20.52 -24.89 9.03
C GLU A 63 20.65 -24.69 7.50
N LYS A 64 19.98 -23.69 6.92
CA LYS A 64 20.08 -23.32 5.50
C LYS A 64 21.12 -22.24 5.23
N GLY A 65 21.63 -21.57 6.27
CA GLY A 65 22.55 -20.44 6.16
C GLY A 65 22.18 -19.31 7.12
N GLU A 66 22.93 -18.22 7.02
CA GLU A 66 22.73 -17.02 7.84
C GLU A 66 21.80 -16.01 7.16
N ILE A 67 20.94 -15.38 7.95
CA ILE A 67 20.10 -14.26 7.52
C ILE A 67 20.43 -13.08 8.42
N LYS A 68 20.95 -11.99 7.85
CA LYS A 68 21.27 -10.77 8.60
C LYS A 68 20.18 -9.74 8.44
N ILE A 69 19.74 -9.19 9.56
CA ILE A 69 18.61 -8.28 9.65
C ILE A 69 19.04 -7.03 10.40
N GLU A 70 18.91 -5.87 9.77
CA GLU A 70 19.06 -4.60 10.47
C GLU A 70 17.73 -4.27 11.18
N LEU A 71 17.80 -4.01 12.48
CA LEU A 71 16.63 -3.75 13.33
C LEU A 71 16.34 -2.25 13.44
N PHE A 72 15.07 -1.89 13.39
CA PHE A 72 14.59 -0.51 13.40
C PHE A 72 14.33 0.02 14.82
N ALA A 73 15.39 0.10 15.64
CA ALA A 73 15.28 0.48 17.06
C ALA A 73 14.59 1.84 17.28
N SER A 74 14.83 2.83 16.42
CA SER A 74 14.20 4.15 16.51
C SER A 74 12.73 4.18 16.06
N LYS A 75 12.27 3.19 15.29
CA LYS A 75 10.90 3.13 14.72
C LYS A 75 9.98 2.17 15.48
N ALA A 76 10.52 1.10 16.05
CA ALA A 76 9.80 0.08 16.81
C ALA A 76 10.58 -0.33 18.08
N PRO A 77 10.87 0.61 19.00
CA PRO A 77 11.81 0.41 20.10
C PRO A 77 11.40 -0.72 21.04
N ARG A 78 10.11 -0.87 21.35
CA ARG A 78 9.65 -1.92 22.29
C ARG A 78 9.78 -3.30 21.67
N THR A 79 9.48 -3.41 20.38
CA THR A 79 9.58 -4.65 19.62
C THR A 79 11.03 -5.08 19.46
N VAL A 80 11.93 -4.14 19.11
CA VAL A 80 13.37 -4.41 19.00
C VAL A 80 13.95 -4.81 20.36
N ASN A 81 13.59 -4.10 21.44
CA ASN A 81 14.02 -4.46 22.80
C ASN A 81 13.56 -5.86 23.19
N ASN A 82 12.30 -6.20 22.92
CA ASN A 82 11.74 -7.53 23.16
C ASN A 82 12.51 -8.61 22.40
N PHE A 83 12.72 -8.43 21.10
CA PHE A 83 13.43 -9.39 20.26
C PHE A 83 14.88 -9.60 20.72
N ILE A 84 15.61 -8.52 21.01
CA ILE A 84 17.00 -8.57 21.51
C ILE A 84 17.08 -9.26 22.86
N PHE A 85 16.16 -8.96 23.78
CA PHE A 85 16.08 -9.63 25.08
C PHE A 85 15.89 -11.14 24.91
N LEU A 86 14.90 -11.58 24.12
CA LEU A 86 14.63 -12.99 23.88
C LEU A 86 15.80 -13.69 23.19
N ALA A 87 16.43 -13.05 22.21
CA ALA A 87 17.62 -13.58 21.54
C ALA A 87 18.79 -13.78 22.52
N ARG A 88 19.10 -12.79 23.37
CA ARG A 88 20.17 -12.89 24.38
C ARG A 88 19.89 -13.93 25.46
N GLU A 89 18.61 -14.18 25.74
CA GLU A 89 18.17 -15.29 26.60
C GLU A 89 18.21 -16.65 25.88
N GLY A 90 18.63 -16.75 24.61
CA GLY A 90 18.61 -18.01 23.85
C GLY A 90 17.19 -18.57 23.68
N TYR A 91 16.17 -17.72 23.74
CA TYR A 91 14.76 -18.14 23.60
C TYR A 91 14.48 -18.75 22.22
N TYR A 92 15.16 -18.23 21.19
CA TYR A 92 15.00 -18.64 19.80
C TYR A 92 15.83 -19.87 19.42
N ASP A 93 16.75 -20.29 20.28
CA ASP A 93 17.67 -21.40 20.01
C ASP A 93 16.89 -22.71 19.84
N GLY A 94 17.08 -23.37 18.70
CA GLY A 94 16.43 -24.63 18.37
C GLY A 94 14.95 -24.51 17.99
N THR A 95 14.42 -23.29 17.85
CA THR A 95 13.08 -23.07 17.29
C THR A 95 13.07 -23.33 15.78
N THR A 96 11.90 -23.40 15.16
CA THR A 96 11.79 -23.67 13.71
C THR A 96 11.04 -22.56 12.98
N PHE A 97 11.32 -22.43 11.69
CA PHE A 97 10.44 -21.76 10.74
C PHE A 97 9.21 -22.65 10.50
N HIS A 98 8.24 -22.54 11.40
CA HIS A 98 7.12 -23.48 11.49
C HIS A 98 6.04 -23.26 10.43
N ARG A 99 6.06 -22.11 9.74
CA ARG A 99 5.13 -21.80 8.65
C ARG A 99 5.84 -21.00 7.56
N VAL A 100 5.95 -21.57 6.36
CA VAL A 100 6.63 -20.96 5.21
C VAL A 100 5.77 -21.14 3.98
N LEU A 101 5.32 -20.02 3.39
CA LEU A 101 4.36 -19.99 2.29
C LEU A 101 4.98 -19.23 1.10
N SER A 102 5.07 -19.90 -0.06
CA SER A 102 5.91 -19.52 -1.22
C SER A 102 5.73 -18.11 -1.75
N ASP A 103 4.54 -17.54 -1.60
CA ASP A 103 4.19 -16.22 -2.14
C ASP A 103 3.79 -15.25 -1.04
N PHE A 104 4.20 -15.54 0.19
CA PHE A 104 3.81 -14.74 1.35
C PHE A 104 5.00 -14.46 2.27
N MET A 105 5.43 -15.43 3.08
CA MET A 105 6.41 -15.21 4.13
C MET A 105 6.99 -16.51 4.69
N ALA A 106 8.09 -16.35 5.44
CA ALA A 106 8.61 -17.35 6.37
C ALA A 106 8.42 -16.88 7.83
N GLN A 107 7.67 -17.64 8.63
CA GLN A 107 7.33 -17.35 10.03
C GLN A 107 8.03 -18.32 10.99
N GLY A 108 8.59 -17.76 12.06
CA GLY A 108 9.35 -18.46 13.09
C GLY A 108 9.13 -17.87 14.50
N GLY A 109 9.98 -18.25 15.45
CA GLY A 109 9.96 -17.70 16.81
C GLY A 109 8.93 -18.32 17.77
N ASP A 110 8.34 -19.46 17.41
CA ASP A 110 7.52 -20.28 18.31
C ASP A 110 8.35 -21.44 18.86
N PRO A 111 8.60 -21.52 20.19
CA PRO A 111 9.38 -22.60 20.79
C PRO A 111 8.68 -23.97 20.76
N THR A 112 7.38 -24.01 20.51
CA THR A 112 6.62 -25.25 20.33
C THR A 112 6.61 -25.73 18.88
N GLY A 113 6.90 -24.83 17.92
CA GLY A 113 6.81 -25.10 16.49
C GLY A 113 5.40 -25.36 15.96
N THR A 114 4.35 -25.02 16.72
CA THR A 114 2.94 -25.28 16.37
C THR A 114 2.22 -24.07 15.77
N GLY A 115 2.78 -22.87 15.92
CA GLY A 115 2.16 -21.57 15.68
C GLY A 115 1.40 -21.01 16.88
N GLY A 116 1.22 -21.78 17.95
CA GLY A 116 0.44 -21.39 19.14
C GLY A 116 1.26 -20.97 20.36
N GLY A 117 2.60 -21.08 20.32
CA GLY A 117 3.46 -20.74 21.45
C GLY A 117 3.84 -19.26 21.52
N GLY A 118 4.46 -18.88 22.63
CA GLY A 118 4.90 -17.52 22.89
C GLY A 118 5.67 -17.39 24.21
N PRO A 119 6.14 -16.18 24.56
CA PRO A 119 7.05 -15.97 25.69
C PRO A 119 6.33 -15.86 27.04
N GLY A 120 5.00 -16.04 27.07
CA GLY A 120 4.18 -15.93 28.29
C GLY A 120 3.46 -14.59 28.46
N TYR A 121 3.77 -13.60 27.62
CA TYR A 121 3.14 -12.28 27.63
C TYR A 121 2.83 -11.79 26.20
N ASN A 122 2.05 -10.70 26.14
CA ASN A 122 1.76 -9.95 24.93
C ASN A 122 2.11 -8.46 25.13
N PHE A 123 2.38 -7.74 24.03
CA PHE A 123 2.57 -6.29 24.02
C PHE A 123 1.99 -5.62 22.76
N GLU A 124 1.92 -4.29 22.83
CA GLU A 124 1.26 -3.42 21.83
C GLU A 124 1.98 -3.38 20.48
N ASP A 125 1.24 -3.00 19.43
CA ASP A 125 1.79 -2.76 18.09
C ASP A 125 2.53 -1.40 18.01
N GLU A 126 3.54 -1.31 17.16
CA GLU A 126 4.27 -0.08 16.84
C GLU A 126 4.26 0.14 15.32
N PHE A 127 3.59 1.20 14.87
CA PHE A 127 3.51 1.57 13.45
C PHE A 127 4.23 2.88 13.20
N HIS A 128 4.95 2.96 12.08
CA HIS A 128 5.69 4.15 11.67
C HIS A 128 5.29 4.55 10.24
N PRO A 129 5.10 5.84 9.91
CA PRO A 129 4.65 6.28 8.58
C PRO A 129 5.58 5.84 7.45
N ASP A 130 6.89 5.77 7.72
CA ASP A 130 7.91 5.34 6.75
C ASP A 130 8.02 3.82 6.57
N LEU A 131 7.24 3.01 7.31
CA LEU A 131 7.33 1.55 7.25
C LEU A 131 6.06 0.98 6.63
N ARG A 132 6.21 0.43 5.42
CA ARG A 132 5.15 -0.21 4.64
C ARG A 132 5.66 -1.54 4.10
N PHE A 133 4.77 -2.53 3.94
CA PHE A 133 5.12 -3.80 3.32
C PHE A 133 5.13 -3.71 1.78
N ASP A 134 5.95 -2.80 1.24
CA ASP A 134 6.05 -2.48 -0.19
C ASP A 134 7.08 -3.35 -0.96
N GLY A 135 7.65 -4.38 -0.32
CA GLY A 135 8.69 -5.21 -0.90
C GLY A 135 9.06 -6.42 -0.04
N ALA A 136 10.06 -7.17 -0.50
CA ALA A 136 10.57 -8.35 0.19
C ALA A 136 11.50 -8.00 1.36
N GLY A 137 11.71 -8.98 2.24
CA GLY A 137 12.71 -8.92 3.31
C GLY A 137 12.30 -8.10 4.53
N TYR A 138 11.05 -7.65 4.65
CA TYR A 138 10.59 -7.00 5.88
C TYR A 138 10.50 -8.01 7.01
N PHE A 139 11.09 -7.66 8.16
CA PHE A 139 11.04 -8.43 9.39
C PHE A 139 10.00 -7.83 10.32
N ALA A 140 8.98 -8.63 10.66
CA ALA A 140 7.79 -8.13 11.35
C ALA A 140 7.23 -9.12 12.37
N MET A 141 6.50 -8.61 13.36
CA MET A 141 5.88 -9.44 14.39
C MET A 141 4.64 -10.17 13.85
N ALA A 142 4.58 -11.47 14.09
CA ALA A 142 3.32 -12.20 13.99
C ALA A 142 2.46 -11.89 15.24
N ASN A 143 1.16 -11.69 15.05
CA ASN A 143 0.21 -11.44 16.13
C ASN A 143 -1.11 -12.19 15.87
N GLY A 144 -1.89 -12.40 16.93
CA GLY A 144 -3.24 -12.99 16.87
C GLY A 144 -4.36 -11.96 16.70
N GLY A 145 -3.99 -10.71 16.39
CA GLY A 145 -4.86 -9.53 16.43
C GLY A 145 -4.13 -8.32 17.03
N PRO A 146 -4.76 -7.14 17.04
CA PRO A 146 -4.13 -5.91 17.52
C PRO A 146 -3.58 -6.05 18.95
N ASN A 147 -2.36 -5.56 19.17
CA ASN A 147 -1.66 -5.54 20.46
C ASN A 147 -1.45 -6.92 21.10
N THR A 148 -1.17 -7.92 20.28
CA THR A 148 -0.86 -9.30 20.73
C THR A 148 0.51 -9.77 20.25
N ASN A 149 1.48 -8.86 20.17
CA ASN A 149 2.85 -9.22 19.83
C ASN A 149 3.47 -10.03 20.97
N GLY A 150 4.24 -11.07 20.62
CA GLY A 150 4.92 -11.95 21.57
C GLY A 150 6.36 -12.23 21.13
N SER A 151 6.65 -13.49 20.78
CA SER A 151 7.98 -13.90 20.30
C SER A 151 8.04 -14.19 18.81
N GLN A 152 6.89 -14.50 18.19
CA GLN A 152 6.82 -14.96 16.82
C GLN A 152 7.03 -13.81 15.83
N PHE A 153 7.79 -14.08 14.78
CA PHE A 153 8.11 -13.12 13.72
C PHE A 153 7.90 -13.75 12.35
N PHE A 154 7.90 -12.93 11.30
CA PHE A 154 7.96 -13.38 9.93
C PHE A 154 8.85 -12.48 9.05
N ILE A 155 9.35 -13.05 7.96
CA ILE A 155 10.10 -12.37 6.90
C ILE A 155 9.28 -12.44 5.60
N THR A 156 9.00 -11.30 4.96
CA THR A 156 8.23 -11.27 3.71
C THR A 156 9.04 -11.73 2.50
N PHE A 157 8.40 -12.47 1.59
CA PHE A 157 9.02 -12.86 0.32
C PHE A 157 8.81 -11.82 -0.80
N GLY A 158 7.85 -10.92 -0.62
CA GLY A 158 7.49 -9.86 -1.57
C GLY A 158 6.62 -8.80 -0.91
N SER A 159 6.00 -7.93 -1.71
CA SER A 159 5.07 -6.92 -1.19
C SER A 159 3.81 -7.57 -0.62
N THR A 160 3.42 -7.12 0.57
CA THR A 160 2.23 -7.58 1.31
C THR A 160 1.52 -6.38 1.94
N GLU A 161 1.18 -5.37 1.13
CA GLU A 161 0.71 -4.06 1.62
C GLU A 161 -0.50 -4.15 2.56
N TYR A 162 -1.35 -5.17 2.41
CA TYR A 162 -2.52 -5.42 3.26
C TYR A 162 -2.16 -5.72 4.74
N LEU A 163 -0.89 -6.00 5.05
CA LEU A 163 -0.38 -6.13 6.42
C LEU A 163 0.05 -4.79 7.05
N THR A 164 0.17 -3.72 6.24
CA THR A 164 0.61 -2.40 6.72
C THR A 164 -0.39 -1.84 7.71
N GLY A 165 0.08 -1.38 8.87
CA GLY A 165 -0.76 -0.93 9.97
C GLY A 165 -1.50 -2.05 10.72
N ARG A 166 -1.09 -3.31 10.51
CA ARG A 166 -1.62 -4.49 11.22
C ARG A 166 -0.54 -5.30 11.94
N HIS A 167 0.69 -5.23 11.48
CA HIS A 167 1.85 -5.89 12.07
C HIS A 167 3.00 -4.90 12.21
N THR A 168 3.69 -4.96 13.35
CA THR A 168 4.88 -4.13 13.61
C THR A 168 6.02 -4.57 12.70
N ILE A 169 6.47 -3.70 11.79
CA ILE A 169 7.73 -3.88 11.05
C ILE A 169 8.85 -3.38 11.97
N PHE A 170 9.80 -4.24 12.31
CA PHE A 170 10.88 -3.91 13.24
C PHE A 170 12.28 -4.25 12.72
N GLY A 171 12.41 -4.68 11.46
CA GLY A 171 13.68 -4.78 10.79
C GLY A 171 13.55 -5.08 9.29
N LYS A 172 14.69 -5.21 8.61
CA LYS A 172 14.75 -5.63 7.22
C LYS A 172 16.00 -6.45 6.95
N VAL A 173 15.85 -7.50 6.15
CA VAL A 173 16.95 -8.36 5.70
C VAL A 173 17.93 -7.52 4.89
N VAL A 174 19.20 -7.53 5.28
CA VAL A 174 20.32 -6.86 4.60
C VAL A 174 21.23 -7.86 3.87
N GLU A 175 21.34 -9.09 4.37
CA GLU A 175 22.04 -10.21 3.72
C GLU A 175 21.29 -11.53 3.97
N GLY A 176 21.39 -12.49 3.04
CA GLY A 176 20.77 -13.81 3.19
C GLY A 176 19.32 -13.91 2.72
N MET A 177 18.86 -13.02 1.84
CA MET A 177 17.51 -13.15 1.25
C MET A 177 17.38 -14.43 0.39
N ASP A 178 18.46 -14.89 -0.23
CA ASP A 178 18.52 -16.18 -0.90
C ASP A 178 18.32 -17.36 0.07
N VAL A 179 18.86 -17.25 1.30
CA VAL A 179 18.62 -18.23 2.38
C VAL A 179 17.15 -18.22 2.78
N VAL A 180 16.55 -17.03 2.98
CA VAL A 180 15.10 -16.87 3.27
C VAL A 180 14.25 -17.57 2.21
N LEU A 181 14.57 -17.38 0.92
CA LEU A 181 13.85 -17.99 -0.20
C LEU A 181 14.10 -19.50 -0.33
N SER A 182 15.17 -20.02 0.27
CA SER A 182 15.51 -21.45 0.29
C SER A 182 14.84 -22.23 1.42
N LEU A 183 14.18 -21.53 2.36
CA LEU A 183 13.48 -22.16 3.47
C LEU A 183 12.38 -23.09 2.95
N THR A 184 12.28 -24.25 3.58
CA THR A 184 11.39 -25.34 3.23
C THR A 184 9.94 -24.92 3.43
N LEU A 185 9.15 -24.95 2.36
CA LEU A 185 7.72 -24.65 2.40
C LEU A 185 6.99 -25.58 3.39
N ARG A 186 6.15 -25.00 4.24
CA ARG A 186 5.39 -25.73 5.26
C ARG A 186 4.14 -24.93 5.65
N ASP A 187 2.99 -25.58 5.63
CA ASP A 187 1.79 -25.10 6.31
C ASP A 187 1.48 -26.04 7.50
N PRO A 188 1.54 -25.56 8.76
CA PRO A 188 1.26 -26.40 9.92
C PRO A 188 -0.20 -26.87 9.98
N GLN A 189 -1.14 -26.24 9.26
CA GLN A 189 -2.52 -26.69 9.17
C GLN A 189 -2.68 -27.91 8.25
N GLU A 190 -1.87 -27.99 7.20
CA GLU A 190 -1.89 -29.10 6.24
C GLU A 190 -0.97 -30.25 6.67
N ASN A 191 0.19 -29.92 7.27
CA ASN A 191 1.21 -30.90 7.68
C ASN A 191 1.73 -30.60 9.10
N PRO A 192 0.94 -30.92 10.15
CA PRO A 192 1.28 -30.58 11.54
C PRO A 192 2.55 -31.29 12.05
N ASP A 193 2.79 -32.52 11.61
CA ASP A 193 3.91 -33.37 12.09
C ASP A 193 5.23 -33.11 11.35
N TYR A 194 5.21 -32.40 10.22
CA TYR A 194 6.43 -32.07 9.49
C TYR A 194 7.19 -30.98 10.25
N GLN A 195 8.48 -31.15 10.52
CA GLN A 195 9.26 -30.10 11.18
C GLN A 195 9.83 -29.13 10.14
N GLY A 196 9.72 -27.82 10.43
CA GLY A 196 10.27 -26.77 9.57
C GLY A 196 11.77 -26.61 9.80
N ASP A 197 12.42 -25.78 8.99
CA ASP A 197 13.87 -25.62 9.09
C ASP A 197 14.28 -25.01 10.45
N LEU A 198 15.39 -25.48 10.98
CA LEU A 198 15.91 -25.12 12.30
C LEU A 198 16.54 -23.73 12.31
N LEU A 199 16.11 -22.90 13.27
CA LEU A 199 16.83 -21.73 13.75
C LEU A 199 17.75 -22.17 14.88
N GLN A 200 19.05 -22.23 14.60
CA GLN A 200 20.05 -22.74 15.53
C GLN A 200 20.29 -21.75 16.67
N THR A 201 20.48 -20.47 16.33
CA THR A 201 20.62 -19.38 17.30
C THR A 201 20.36 -18.02 16.66
N VAL A 202 20.26 -16.98 17.48
CA VAL A 202 20.16 -15.58 17.05
C VAL A 202 21.26 -14.78 17.73
N GLU A 203 22.16 -14.21 16.94
CA GLU A 203 23.23 -13.35 17.42
C GLU A 203 22.84 -11.88 17.26
N ILE A 204 23.13 -11.05 18.26
CA ILE A 204 22.84 -9.61 18.25
C ILE A 204 24.14 -8.82 18.38
N GLU A 205 24.39 -7.91 17.45
CA GLU A 205 25.50 -6.97 17.50
C GLU A 205 25.02 -5.52 17.31
N GLU A 206 25.76 -4.57 17.88
CA GLU A 206 25.62 -3.14 17.57
C GLU A 206 26.64 -2.79 16.49
N ILE A 207 26.17 -2.16 15.41
CA ILE A 207 27.01 -1.76 14.28
C ILE A 207 27.10 -0.24 14.19
N PRO A 208 28.24 0.31 13.73
CA PRO A 208 28.45 1.76 13.70
C PRO A 208 27.66 2.47 12.58
N GLU A 209 27.29 1.75 11.52
CA GLU A 209 26.64 2.30 10.32
C GLU A 209 25.59 1.31 9.76
N SER A 210 24.54 1.85 9.15
CA SER A 210 23.47 1.07 8.51
C SER A 210 24.00 0.32 7.29
N LEU A 211 23.59 -0.94 7.13
CA LEU A 211 23.86 -1.77 5.95
C LEU A 211 22.72 -1.67 4.92
N LEU A 212 21.59 -1.08 5.29
CA LEU A 212 20.53 -0.79 4.33
C LEU A 212 21.00 0.22 3.28
N PRO A 213 20.52 0.08 2.03
CA PRO A 213 20.74 1.12 1.05
C PRO A 213 20.18 2.44 1.63
N PRO A 214 20.86 3.57 1.39
CA PRO A 214 20.33 4.86 1.79
C PRO A 214 18.90 4.98 1.27
N PRO A 215 17.96 5.51 2.06
CA PRO A 215 16.58 5.61 1.64
C PRO A 215 16.55 6.25 0.26
N THR A 216 15.98 5.54 -0.73
CA THR A 216 15.73 6.13 -2.04
C THR A 216 14.90 7.37 -1.77
N ALA A 217 15.47 8.55 -2.00
CA ALA A 217 14.74 9.79 -1.79
C ALA A 217 13.43 9.67 -2.58
N THR A 218 12.29 9.78 -1.89
CA THR A 218 11.00 9.90 -2.56
C THR A 218 11.16 11.02 -3.58
N PRO A 219 10.94 10.77 -4.89
CA PRO A 219 11.10 11.82 -5.88
C PRO A 219 10.29 13.03 -5.43
N ILE A 220 10.94 14.19 -5.31
CA ILE A 220 10.24 15.42 -4.94
C ILE A 220 9.21 15.67 -6.04
N PRO A 221 7.91 15.76 -5.70
CA PRO A 221 6.89 15.99 -6.71
C PRO A 221 7.21 17.26 -7.51
N VAL A 222 7.24 17.14 -8.83
CA VAL A 222 7.30 18.29 -9.72
C VAL A 222 5.88 18.83 -9.81
N VAL A 223 5.62 19.97 -9.16
CA VAL A 223 4.29 20.60 -9.11
C VAL A 223 4.25 21.84 -10.01
N PRO A 224 3.10 22.17 -10.63
CA PRO A 224 2.94 23.42 -11.36
C PRO A 224 3.08 24.63 -10.42
N GLN A 225 3.89 25.61 -10.81
CA GLN A 225 4.03 26.88 -10.10
C GLN A 225 3.67 28.03 -11.03
N LEU A 226 3.00 29.06 -10.51
CA LEU A 226 2.68 30.25 -11.30
C LEU A 226 3.96 30.98 -11.72
N GLU A 227 4.05 31.29 -13.00
CA GLU A 227 5.16 32.02 -13.62
C GLU A 227 4.62 33.21 -14.42
N GLU A 228 5.47 34.21 -14.71
CA GLU A 228 5.09 35.30 -15.60
C GLU A 228 4.85 34.78 -17.03
N GLY A 229 3.75 35.21 -17.65
CA GLY A 229 3.38 34.80 -18.99
C GLY A 229 2.62 33.47 -19.04
N ARG A 230 2.85 32.70 -20.12
CA ARG A 230 2.18 31.41 -20.39
C ARG A 230 3.23 30.40 -20.92
N PRO A 231 4.20 29.98 -20.09
CA PRO A 231 5.37 29.23 -20.55
C PRO A 231 4.99 27.93 -21.26
N LEU A 232 3.92 27.25 -20.81
CA LEU A 232 3.49 25.98 -21.37
C LEU A 232 2.85 26.11 -22.76
N ALA A 233 2.31 27.29 -23.09
CA ALA A 233 1.70 27.53 -24.41
C ALA A 233 2.71 27.39 -25.57
N SER A 234 4.01 27.52 -25.28
CA SER A 234 5.09 27.39 -26.26
C SER A 234 5.57 25.95 -26.46
N LEU A 235 5.19 25.02 -25.58
CA LEU A 235 5.54 23.61 -25.68
C LEU A 235 4.61 22.90 -26.67
N GLU A 236 5.11 21.88 -27.37
CA GLU A 236 4.25 20.96 -28.10
C GLU A 236 3.29 20.27 -27.13
N ILE A 237 2.06 20.00 -27.56
CA ILE A 237 1.02 19.44 -26.68
C ILE A 237 1.46 18.08 -26.13
N SER A 238 2.14 17.24 -26.93
CA SER A 238 2.67 15.95 -26.49
C SER A 238 3.69 16.08 -25.36
N ASP A 239 4.47 17.15 -25.34
CA ASP A 239 5.51 17.38 -24.33
C ASP A 239 4.92 17.84 -22.99
N ARG A 240 3.60 18.10 -22.95
CA ARG A 240 2.85 18.46 -21.73
C ARG A 240 2.28 17.23 -21.02
N GLU A 241 2.30 16.05 -21.65
CA GLU A 241 1.88 14.79 -21.01
C GLU A 241 2.83 14.44 -19.87
N GLY A 242 2.28 14.18 -18.68
CA GLY A 242 3.09 13.74 -17.54
C GLY A 242 4.08 14.78 -17.01
N LEU A 243 3.94 16.05 -17.41
CA LEU A 243 4.89 17.11 -17.10
C LEU A 243 5.08 17.33 -15.60
N TYR A 244 4.06 17.03 -14.81
CA TYR A 244 4.03 17.23 -13.37
C TYR A 244 3.70 15.92 -12.66
N THR A 245 4.35 15.68 -11.52
CA THR A 245 4.13 14.47 -10.69
C THR A 245 3.39 14.78 -9.39
N GLY A 246 2.88 16.02 -9.24
CA GLY A 246 2.03 16.42 -8.13
C GLY A 246 1.16 17.63 -8.47
N LYS A 247 0.01 17.74 -7.79
CA LYS A 247 -0.93 18.86 -7.96
C LYS A 247 -0.35 20.18 -7.39
N PRO A 248 -0.76 21.35 -7.91
CA PRO A 248 -0.27 22.63 -7.42
C PRO A 248 -0.78 22.93 -6.00
N ASP A 249 0.00 23.73 -5.27
CA ASP A 249 -0.43 24.31 -3.99
C ASP A 249 -1.62 25.27 -4.19
N MET A 250 -2.38 25.49 -3.11
CA MET A 250 -3.51 26.43 -3.12
C MET A 250 -3.02 27.87 -3.27
N VAL A 251 -3.33 28.51 -4.40
CA VAL A 251 -2.96 29.91 -4.71
C VAL A 251 -4.17 30.83 -4.82
N ILE A 252 -5.36 30.27 -5.03
CA ILE A 252 -6.61 31.03 -5.03
C ILE A 252 -7.14 31.19 -3.60
N ASP A 253 -7.97 32.22 -3.39
CA ASP A 253 -8.82 32.34 -2.21
C ASP A 253 -10.15 31.60 -2.46
N PRO A 254 -10.45 30.49 -1.75
CA PRO A 254 -11.69 29.74 -1.94
C PRO A 254 -12.97 30.47 -1.56
N ALA A 255 -12.86 31.60 -0.84
CA ALA A 255 -14.00 32.43 -0.49
C ALA A 255 -14.44 33.38 -1.61
N LYS A 256 -13.67 33.49 -2.69
CA LYS A 256 -13.94 34.39 -3.81
C LYS A 256 -14.51 33.65 -5.02
N LEU A 257 -15.17 34.41 -5.90
CA LEU A 257 -15.63 33.91 -7.19
C LEU A 257 -14.62 34.23 -8.28
N TYR A 258 -14.56 33.37 -9.28
CA TYR A 258 -13.70 33.54 -10.44
C TYR A 258 -14.50 33.23 -11.69
N ALA A 259 -14.14 33.86 -12.81
CA ALA A 259 -14.66 33.52 -14.12
C ALA A 259 -13.53 33.15 -15.07
N ALA A 260 -13.76 32.10 -15.84
CA ALA A 260 -12.88 31.67 -16.92
C ALA A 260 -13.52 31.99 -18.26
N ILE A 261 -12.72 32.48 -19.21
CA ILE A 261 -13.09 32.59 -20.62
C ILE A 261 -12.25 31.55 -21.35
N ILE A 262 -12.91 30.59 -21.99
CA ILE A 262 -12.30 29.63 -22.92
C ILE A 262 -12.52 30.18 -24.33
N GLU A 263 -11.45 30.68 -24.94
CA GLU A 263 -11.40 31.04 -26.35
C GLU A 263 -11.22 29.75 -27.17
N THR A 264 -12.13 29.49 -28.11
CA THR A 264 -12.06 28.35 -29.04
C THR A 264 -12.09 28.85 -30.48
N THR A 265 -11.80 27.96 -31.43
CA THR A 265 -11.94 28.26 -32.87
C THR A 265 -13.37 28.61 -33.31
N LYS A 266 -14.39 28.34 -32.47
CA LYS A 266 -15.80 28.67 -32.74
C LYS A 266 -16.29 29.94 -32.05
N GLY A 267 -15.64 30.35 -30.97
CA GLY A 267 -16.09 31.46 -30.14
C GLY A 267 -15.65 31.31 -28.68
N GLU A 268 -16.16 32.21 -27.86
CA GLU A 268 -15.84 32.28 -26.42
C GLU A 268 -16.90 31.56 -25.59
N ILE A 269 -16.45 30.91 -24.52
CA ILE A 269 -17.30 30.27 -23.51
C ILE A 269 -16.92 30.87 -22.15
N GLU A 270 -17.88 31.49 -21.46
CA GLU A 270 -17.67 32.02 -20.12
C GLU A 270 -18.14 31.01 -19.08
N ILE A 271 -17.28 30.69 -18.11
CA ILE A 271 -17.54 29.76 -17.02
C ILE A 271 -17.41 30.49 -15.69
N GLU A 272 -18.42 30.37 -14.82
CA GLU A 272 -18.30 30.75 -13.42
C GLU A 272 -17.75 29.59 -12.59
N LEU A 273 -16.58 29.79 -11.99
CA LEU A 273 -15.89 28.80 -11.16
C LEU A 273 -16.38 28.85 -9.71
N ARG A 274 -16.40 27.69 -9.03
CA ARG A 274 -17.04 27.52 -7.72
C ARG A 274 -16.09 26.96 -6.64
N PRO A 275 -15.03 27.68 -6.26
CA PRO A 275 -14.00 27.16 -5.35
C PRO A 275 -14.50 26.95 -3.92
N GLN A 276 -15.64 27.52 -3.53
CA GLN A 276 -16.26 27.26 -2.24
C GLN A 276 -16.77 25.82 -2.08
N PHE A 277 -16.99 25.12 -3.20
CA PHE A 277 -17.44 23.73 -3.23
C PHE A 277 -16.35 22.77 -3.69
N THR A 278 -15.49 23.22 -4.61
CA THR A 278 -14.42 22.41 -5.23
C THR A 278 -13.09 23.16 -5.26
N PRO A 279 -12.54 23.53 -4.09
CA PRO A 279 -11.36 24.39 -4.01
C PRO A 279 -10.14 23.81 -4.73
N GLU A 280 -9.87 22.50 -4.62
CA GLU A 280 -8.70 21.90 -5.25
C GLU A 280 -8.81 21.87 -6.77
N SER A 281 -10.00 21.56 -7.29
CA SER A 281 -10.28 21.49 -8.73
C SER A 281 -10.22 22.87 -9.37
N VAL A 282 -10.84 23.88 -8.74
CA VAL A 282 -10.76 25.26 -9.25
C VAL A 282 -9.34 25.79 -9.16
N ASN A 283 -8.59 25.49 -8.10
CA ASN A 283 -7.19 25.89 -7.98
C ASN A 283 -6.31 25.26 -9.08
N ASN A 284 -6.50 23.96 -9.31
CA ASN A 284 -5.81 23.25 -10.39
C ASN A 284 -6.11 23.86 -11.76
N PHE A 285 -7.40 24.09 -12.05
CA PHE A 285 -7.84 24.74 -13.28
C PHE A 285 -7.25 26.14 -13.41
N PHE A 286 -7.22 26.91 -12.32
CA PHE A 286 -6.65 28.24 -12.28
C PHE A 286 -5.16 28.26 -12.66
N VAL A 287 -4.35 27.42 -12.01
CA VAL A 287 -2.90 27.39 -12.21
C VAL A 287 -2.55 26.94 -13.64
N LEU A 288 -3.13 25.83 -14.10
CA LEU A 288 -2.85 25.30 -15.43
C LEU A 288 -3.32 26.25 -16.55
N ALA A 289 -4.45 26.95 -16.37
CA ALA A 289 -4.93 27.93 -17.34
C ALA A 289 -4.02 29.16 -17.39
N ARG A 290 -3.50 29.62 -16.23
CA ARG A 290 -2.53 30.73 -16.18
C ARG A 290 -1.22 30.38 -16.86
N LEU A 291 -0.76 29.14 -16.74
CA LEU A 291 0.45 28.65 -17.38
C LEU A 291 0.30 28.39 -18.89
N GLY A 292 -0.93 28.37 -19.42
CA GLY A 292 -1.20 28.06 -20.82
C GLY A 292 -1.18 26.57 -21.13
N TYR A 293 -1.44 25.71 -20.13
CA TYR A 293 -1.41 24.26 -20.31
C TYR A 293 -2.36 23.79 -21.42
N TRP A 294 -3.57 24.36 -21.52
CA TRP A 294 -4.58 23.96 -22.51
C TRP A 294 -4.48 24.67 -23.87
N ASP A 295 -3.52 25.59 -24.05
CA ASP A 295 -3.44 26.36 -25.30
C ASP A 295 -3.12 25.44 -26.47
N GLY A 296 -4.02 25.42 -27.46
CA GLY A 296 -3.93 24.56 -28.65
C GLY A 296 -4.59 23.18 -28.49
N PHE A 297 -5.12 22.81 -27.32
CA PHE A 297 -5.66 21.47 -27.09
C PHE A 297 -6.88 21.19 -27.98
N PRO A 298 -6.95 20.00 -28.62
CA PRO A 298 -8.11 19.63 -29.43
C PRO A 298 -9.33 19.32 -28.55
N ILE A 299 -10.51 19.37 -29.15
CA ILE A 299 -11.67 18.66 -28.61
C ILE A 299 -11.49 17.18 -28.93
N VAL A 300 -11.46 16.33 -27.89
CA VAL A 300 -11.08 14.91 -28.03
C VAL A 300 -12.28 13.98 -28.11
N TYR A 301 -13.44 14.42 -27.64
CA TYR A 301 -14.69 13.69 -27.79
C TYR A 301 -15.88 14.67 -27.81
N VAL A 302 -16.84 14.37 -28.68
CA VAL A 302 -18.11 15.10 -28.80
C VAL A 302 -19.21 14.08 -28.85
N GLU A 303 -20.15 14.19 -27.92
CA GLU A 303 -21.43 13.50 -27.97
C GLU A 303 -22.52 14.57 -28.16
N PRO A 304 -23.08 14.70 -29.38
CA PRO A 304 -24.01 15.77 -29.71
C PRO A 304 -25.15 15.87 -28.70
N ASP A 305 -25.43 17.10 -28.26
CA ASP A 305 -26.44 17.43 -27.24
C ASP A 305 -26.22 16.81 -25.84
N VAL A 306 -25.13 16.05 -25.63
CA VAL A 306 -24.80 15.42 -24.35
C VAL A 306 -23.63 16.11 -23.67
N LEU A 307 -22.44 16.06 -24.29
CA LEU A 307 -21.22 16.63 -23.72
C LEU A 307 -20.12 16.79 -24.77
N ILE A 308 -19.14 17.62 -24.43
CA ILE A 308 -17.81 17.60 -25.04
C ILE A 308 -16.75 17.23 -23.99
N LEU A 309 -15.62 16.68 -24.42
CA LEU A 309 -14.45 16.40 -23.60
C LEU A 309 -13.20 16.95 -24.29
N THR A 310 -12.32 17.54 -23.49
CA THR A 310 -11.04 18.11 -23.94
C THR A 310 -9.99 17.95 -22.83
N GLY A 311 -8.79 18.47 -23.04
CA GLY A 311 -7.74 18.49 -22.02
C GLY A 311 -6.82 17.28 -21.98
N SER A 312 -6.91 16.36 -22.96
CA SER A 312 -5.99 15.22 -23.10
C SER A 312 -4.83 15.56 -24.04
N PRO A 313 -3.56 15.54 -23.58
CA PRO A 313 -2.40 15.83 -24.43
C PRO A 313 -2.29 14.93 -25.67
N LEU A 314 -2.54 13.62 -25.50
CA LEU A 314 -2.45 12.64 -26.58
C LEU A 314 -3.81 12.16 -27.09
N GLY A 315 -4.92 12.82 -26.72
CA GLY A 315 -6.26 12.46 -27.19
C GLY A 315 -6.79 11.10 -26.70
N ARG A 316 -6.23 10.58 -25.60
CA ARG A 316 -6.58 9.28 -25.00
C ARG A 316 -6.91 9.46 -23.52
N VAL A 317 -7.78 8.60 -22.99
CA VAL A 317 -8.32 8.70 -21.62
C VAL A 317 -7.25 8.60 -20.53
N ASP A 318 -6.13 7.93 -20.80
CA ASP A 318 -5.00 7.76 -19.87
C ASP A 318 -3.93 8.86 -19.99
N SER A 319 -4.06 9.78 -20.97
CA SER A 319 -3.15 10.90 -21.17
C SER A 319 -3.58 12.12 -20.35
N ASP A 320 -2.70 12.57 -19.46
CA ASP A 320 -3.00 13.59 -18.45
C ASP A 320 -1.74 14.42 -18.12
N VAL A 321 -1.88 15.40 -17.24
CA VAL A 321 -0.81 16.28 -16.76
C VAL A 321 0.24 15.56 -15.89
N GLY A 322 -0.07 14.34 -15.44
CA GLY A 322 0.84 13.44 -14.70
C GLY A 322 0.47 13.24 -13.23
N TYR A 323 -0.61 13.85 -12.77
CA TYR A 323 -1.22 13.59 -11.46
C TYR A 323 -2.76 13.59 -11.57
N THR A 324 -3.42 13.14 -10.51
CA THR A 324 -4.88 13.19 -10.35
C THR A 324 -5.27 14.08 -9.17
N LEU A 325 -6.53 14.48 -9.14
CA LEU A 325 -7.13 15.28 -8.07
C LEU A 325 -8.09 14.42 -7.23
N PRO A 326 -8.23 14.70 -5.93
CA PRO A 326 -9.29 14.07 -5.14
C PRO A 326 -10.67 14.42 -5.70
N LEU A 327 -11.65 13.56 -5.45
CA LEU A 327 -13.04 13.83 -5.81
C LEU A 327 -13.63 14.90 -4.87
N GLU A 328 -14.13 15.99 -5.44
CA GLU A 328 -14.82 17.05 -4.70
C GLU A 328 -16.30 17.04 -5.10
N LEU A 329 -17.06 16.17 -4.43
CA LEU A 329 -18.44 15.86 -4.76
C LEU A 329 -19.41 16.86 -4.12
N GLY A 330 -20.57 17.08 -4.76
CA GLY A 330 -21.68 17.83 -4.18
C GLY A 330 -22.30 18.88 -5.09
N MET A 331 -21.62 19.24 -6.18
CA MET A 331 -22.18 20.07 -7.25
C MET A 331 -22.92 19.19 -8.28
N PRO A 332 -24.12 19.58 -8.72
CA PRO A 332 -24.91 18.78 -9.67
C PRO A 332 -24.40 18.87 -11.10
N ASN A 333 -24.52 17.77 -11.83
CA ASN A 333 -24.24 17.66 -13.26
C ASN A 333 -25.42 18.17 -14.10
N SER A 334 -25.76 19.45 -13.94
CA SER A 334 -26.79 20.12 -14.75
C SER A 334 -26.26 20.51 -16.13
N GLU A 335 -27.15 20.96 -17.03
CA GLU A 335 -26.74 21.59 -18.29
C GLU A 335 -25.74 22.74 -18.00
N GLY A 336 -24.67 22.79 -18.80
CA GLY A 336 -23.57 23.75 -18.64
C GLY A 336 -22.55 23.38 -17.56
N ALA A 337 -22.71 22.26 -16.83
CA ALA A 337 -21.72 21.83 -15.84
C ALA A 337 -20.35 21.59 -16.50
N VAL A 338 -19.30 22.08 -15.84
CA VAL A 338 -17.90 21.86 -16.21
C VAL A 338 -17.23 21.06 -15.11
N GLY A 339 -16.69 19.89 -15.46
CA GLY A 339 -16.12 18.98 -14.48
C GLY A 339 -14.93 18.20 -15.00
N PHE A 340 -14.07 17.73 -14.11
CA PHE A 340 -12.94 16.88 -14.49
C PHE A 340 -13.40 15.46 -14.81
N LEU A 341 -12.79 14.84 -15.81
CA LEU A 341 -13.04 13.45 -16.17
C LEU A 341 -12.73 12.53 -14.97
N PHE A 342 -13.61 11.59 -14.68
CA PHE A 342 -13.38 10.58 -13.65
C PHE A 342 -12.44 9.48 -14.15
N ARG A 343 -11.43 9.16 -13.36
CA ARG A 343 -10.49 8.06 -13.56
C ARG A 343 -10.81 6.91 -12.64
N SER A 344 -11.41 5.86 -13.21
CA SER A 344 -11.85 4.68 -12.46
C SER A 344 -10.70 3.78 -11.96
N ASP A 345 -9.55 3.83 -12.62
CA ASP A 345 -8.37 3.03 -12.27
C ASP A 345 -7.71 3.48 -10.96
N VAL A 346 -7.85 4.75 -10.61
CA VAL A 346 -7.31 5.35 -9.38
C VAL A 346 -8.39 6.00 -8.50
N ASN A 347 -9.66 5.90 -8.89
CA ASN A 347 -10.82 6.48 -8.20
C ASN A 347 -10.63 7.97 -7.87
N ALA A 348 -10.27 8.76 -8.88
CA ALA A 348 -9.90 10.17 -8.73
C ALA A 348 -10.36 11.00 -9.95
N SER A 349 -10.29 12.32 -9.86
CA SER A 349 -10.47 13.20 -11.01
C SER A 349 -9.17 13.31 -11.81
N SER A 350 -9.29 13.38 -13.14
CA SER A 350 -8.18 13.75 -14.03
C SER A 350 -7.60 15.10 -13.61
N GLY A 351 -6.28 15.27 -13.78
CA GLY A 351 -5.61 16.54 -13.51
C GLY A 351 -5.79 17.57 -14.62
N SER A 352 -6.15 17.17 -15.84
CA SER A 352 -6.25 18.08 -16.98
C SER A 352 -7.40 17.83 -17.96
N GLN A 353 -7.99 16.64 -18.00
CA GLN A 353 -9.13 16.35 -18.87
C GLN A 353 -10.42 16.79 -18.22
N PHE A 354 -11.20 17.63 -18.91
CA PHE A 354 -12.48 18.12 -18.40
C PHE A 354 -13.57 18.10 -19.47
N TYR A 355 -14.81 17.92 -19.03
CA TYR A 355 -15.99 17.92 -19.88
C TYR A 355 -16.82 19.19 -19.67
N ILE A 356 -17.64 19.50 -20.67
CA ILE A 356 -18.75 20.46 -20.54
C ILE A 356 -20.04 19.74 -20.93
N LEU A 357 -21.03 19.74 -20.05
CA LEU A 357 -22.34 19.11 -20.31
C LEU A 357 -23.25 20.04 -21.11
N LEU A 358 -23.94 19.47 -22.09
CA LEU A 358 -24.97 20.11 -22.92
C LEU A 358 -26.39 19.74 -22.48
N GLN A 359 -26.53 18.84 -21.51
CA GLN A 359 -27.78 18.48 -20.85
C GLN A 359 -27.50 17.98 -19.42
N GLU A 360 -28.54 17.91 -18.59
CA GLU A 360 -28.43 17.31 -17.26
C GLU A 360 -28.06 15.82 -17.36
N ASN A 361 -27.13 15.37 -16.52
CA ASN A 361 -26.76 13.96 -16.39
C ASN A 361 -26.62 13.52 -14.93
N LEU A 362 -27.76 13.17 -14.33
CA LEU A 362 -27.84 12.71 -12.93
C LEU A 362 -27.05 11.42 -12.65
N GLN A 363 -26.61 10.67 -13.68
CA GLN A 363 -25.80 9.46 -13.47
C GLN A 363 -24.36 9.80 -13.04
N LEU A 364 -23.91 11.02 -13.30
CA LEU A 364 -22.57 11.50 -12.92
C LEU A 364 -22.55 12.08 -11.50
N ASP A 365 -23.73 12.36 -10.92
CA ASP A 365 -23.84 12.93 -9.57
C ASP A 365 -23.30 11.97 -8.51
N GLY A 366 -22.46 12.51 -7.62
CA GLY A 366 -21.79 11.73 -6.58
C GLY A 366 -20.63 10.86 -7.09
N ALA A 367 -20.29 10.94 -8.38
CA ALA A 367 -19.14 10.24 -8.96
C ALA A 367 -18.13 11.19 -9.63
N PHE A 368 -18.59 12.32 -10.18
CA PHE A 368 -17.75 13.28 -10.89
C PHE A 368 -17.67 14.61 -10.15
N THR A 369 -16.48 15.21 -10.18
CA THR A 369 -16.24 16.55 -9.65
C THR A 369 -16.65 17.60 -10.69
N VAL A 370 -17.68 18.39 -10.39
CA VAL A 370 -18.08 19.59 -11.15
C VAL A 370 -17.46 20.81 -10.46
N PHE A 371 -16.72 21.64 -11.17
CA PHE A 371 -16.00 22.79 -10.60
C PHE A 371 -16.48 24.16 -11.09
N GLY A 372 -17.40 24.18 -12.06
CA GLY A 372 -17.99 25.42 -12.56
C GLY A 372 -19.19 25.17 -13.47
N TYR A 373 -19.79 26.26 -13.93
CA TYR A 373 -20.88 26.23 -14.90
C TYR A 373 -20.65 27.25 -16.01
N VAL A 374 -20.96 26.88 -17.24
CA VAL A 374 -21.06 27.80 -18.36
C VAL A 374 -22.19 28.80 -18.06
N ILE A 375 -21.85 30.09 -18.08
CA ILE A 375 -22.80 31.20 -17.88
C ILE A 375 -23.05 31.99 -19.17
N ASP A 376 -22.16 31.88 -20.16
CA ASP A 376 -22.35 32.39 -21.52
C ASP A 376 -21.61 31.51 -22.55
N GLY A 377 -22.10 31.48 -23.79
CA GLY A 377 -21.49 30.71 -24.89
C GLY A 377 -21.84 29.21 -24.92
N LEU A 378 -22.94 28.76 -24.29
CA LEU A 378 -23.37 27.36 -24.38
C LEU A 378 -23.79 26.94 -25.80
N ASP A 379 -24.26 27.88 -26.63
CA ASP A 379 -24.47 27.70 -28.06
C ASP A 379 -23.14 27.43 -28.80
N VAL A 380 -22.06 28.11 -28.43
CA VAL A 380 -20.71 27.82 -28.95
C VAL A 380 -20.30 26.39 -28.61
N VAL A 381 -20.53 25.94 -27.37
CA VAL A 381 -20.22 24.55 -26.95
C VAL A 381 -20.94 23.52 -27.84
N ARG A 382 -22.20 23.78 -28.22
CA ARG A 382 -22.98 22.89 -29.10
C ARG A 382 -22.45 22.79 -30.52
N GLU A 383 -21.73 23.80 -30.99
CA GLU A 383 -21.16 23.86 -32.34
C GLU A 383 -19.74 23.30 -32.43
N LEU A 384 -19.10 22.96 -31.30
CA LEU A 384 -17.76 22.40 -31.27
C LEU A 384 -17.72 21.00 -31.89
N THR A 385 -16.68 20.76 -32.67
CA THR A 385 -16.39 19.50 -33.34
C THR A 385 -14.98 19.01 -33.00
N LEU A 386 -14.62 17.80 -33.44
CA LEU A 386 -13.25 17.28 -33.31
C LEU A 386 -12.21 18.05 -34.15
N GLU A 387 -12.64 18.94 -35.05
CA GLU A 387 -11.74 19.83 -35.80
C GLU A 387 -11.41 21.12 -35.02
N ASP A 388 -12.13 21.37 -33.93
CA ASP A 388 -11.97 22.56 -33.10
C ASP A 388 -10.98 22.34 -31.96
N LYS A 389 -10.49 23.46 -31.42
CA LYS A 389 -9.51 23.48 -30.34
C LYS A 389 -9.73 24.64 -29.39
N ILE A 390 -9.18 24.49 -28.20
CA ILE A 390 -8.96 25.59 -27.27
C ILE A 390 -7.81 26.44 -27.82
N GLU A 391 -8.04 27.72 -28.03
CA GLU A 391 -7.00 28.67 -28.39
C GLU A 391 -6.34 29.21 -27.12
N ARG A 392 -7.14 29.52 -26.10
CA ARG A 392 -6.66 30.08 -24.83
C ARG A 392 -7.70 29.93 -23.72
N ILE A 393 -7.22 29.81 -22.48
CA ILE A 393 -8.05 30.00 -21.28
C ILE A 393 -7.49 31.15 -20.44
N SER A 394 -8.32 32.14 -20.14
CA SER A 394 -8.02 33.24 -19.20
C SER A 394 -8.96 33.23 -18.01
N ILE A 395 -8.48 33.60 -16.82
CA ILE A 395 -9.27 33.59 -15.59
C ILE A 395 -9.10 34.90 -14.83
N GLU A 396 -10.19 35.46 -14.36
CA GLU A 396 -10.25 36.67 -13.53
C GLU A 396 -11.03 36.43 -12.23
N GLU A 397 -10.66 37.17 -11.19
CA GLU A 397 -11.40 37.23 -9.93
C GLU A 397 -12.58 38.20 -10.11
N LYS A 398 -13.78 37.81 -9.65
CA LYS A 398 -15.02 38.61 -9.79
C LYS A 398 -15.36 39.43 -8.55
#